data_AF-A0A7J3R1F2-F1
#
_entry.id   AF-A0A7J3R1F2-F1
#
_cell.length_a   1.000
_cell.length_b   1.000
_cell.length_c   1.000
_cell.angle_alpha   90.00
_cell.angle_beta   90.00
_cell.angle_gamma   90.00
#
_symmetry.space_group_name_H-M   'P 1'
#
loop_
_entity.id
_entity.type
_entity.pdbx_description
1 polymer ?
#
loop_
_entity_poly.entity_id
_entity_poly.type
_entity_poly.pdbx_seq_one_letter_code
_entity_poly.pdbx_strand_id
1 'polypeptide(L)'
;MYTTRTHKRRRGEQVSFRLVTLKDEGKLFVFATNTNLKPRKIRKLFRKRWGIETSFRMIRKFHAKTTSKLYRLRTLYFYMAVMLYNLWVLLNYKHETGIPVYTLKLHITLSLVLSFLPDLEVDHTQDKQPG
;
A
#
# COMPACT_ATOMS: atom_id res chain seq x y z
N MET A 1 18.96 31.29 1.09
CA MET A 1 19.64 29.99 1.32
C MET A 1 20.16 30.05 2.75
N TYR A 2 19.77 29.12 3.62
CA TYR A 2 20.13 29.22 5.03
C TYR A 2 21.26 28.24 5.32
N THR A 3 22.37 28.76 5.84
CA THR A 3 23.52 27.96 6.25
C THR A 3 23.40 27.73 7.75
N THR A 4 23.38 26.47 8.18
CA THR A 4 23.35 26.12 9.60
C THR A 4 24.64 26.58 10.28
N ARG A 5 24.51 27.39 11.33
CA ARG A 5 25.60 27.61 12.29
C ARG A 5 25.71 26.37 13.18
N THR A 6 26.45 25.37 12.73
CA THR A 6 26.81 24.22 13.58
C THR A 6 28.16 24.48 14.26
N HIS A 7 28.35 23.96 15.47
CA HIS A 7 29.57 24.15 16.28
C HIS A 7 30.78 23.37 15.76
N LYS A 8 30.63 22.56 14.70
CA LYS A 8 31.74 21.83 14.08
C LYS A 8 32.65 22.76 13.26
N ARG A 9 33.93 22.78 13.64
CA ARG A 9 35.01 23.66 13.15
C ARG A 9 35.42 23.52 11.67
N ARG A 10 34.99 22.50 10.92
CA ARG A 10 35.47 22.25 9.55
C ARG A 10 34.50 22.80 8.49
N ARG A 11 34.98 23.75 7.68
CA ARG A 11 34.21 24.48 6.65
C ARG A 11 33.61 23.58 5.54
N GLY A 12 34.22 22.43 5.26
CA GLY A 12 33.75 21.45 4.26
C GLY A 12 32.60 20.54 4.70
N GLU A 13 32.22 20.56 5.98
CA GLU A 13 31.13 19.72 6.54
C GLU A 13 29.81 20.50 6.69
N GLN A 14 29.80 21.78 6.31
CA GLN A 14 28.60 22.63 6.37
C GLN A 14 27.70 22.38 5.17
N VAL A 15 26.52 21.83 5.42
CA VAL A 15 25.51 21.58 4.38
C VAL A 15 24.61 22.80 4.25
N SER A 16 24.56 23.39 3.05
CA SER A 16 23.60 24.44 2.72
C SER A 16 22.24 23.83 2.39
N PHE A 17 21.17 24.32 2.99
CA PHE A 17 19.81 23.94 2.61
C PHE A 17 18.91 25.17 2.45
N ARG A 18 17.83 25.01 1.70
CA ARG A 18 16.85 26.07 1.51
C ARG A 18 15.75 25.90 2.56
N LEU A 19 15.63 26.89 3.45
CA LEU A 19 14.43 27.04 4.27
C LEU A 19 13.35 27.76 3.45
N VAL A 20 12.15 27.21 3.48
CA VAL A 20 10.96 27.75 2.83
C VAL A 20 9.89 27.90 3.90
N THR A 21 9.44 29.13 4.12
CA THR A 21 8.37 29.44 5.06
C THR A 21 7.07 29.70 4.29
N LEU A 22 5.97 29.21 4.84
CA LEU A 22 4.61 29.34 4.31
C LEU A 22 3.68 29.73 5.44
N LYS A 23 3.02 30.88 5.33
CA LYS A 23 1.99 31.29 6.28
C LYS A 23 0.62 31.01 5.65
N ASP A 24 -0.22 30.25 6.34
CA ASP A 24 -1.55 29.84 5.90
C ASP A 24 -2.50 29.91 7.10
N GLU A 25 -3.56 30.71 7.01
CA GLU A 25 -4.60 30.81 8.06
C GLU A 25 -4.04 30.98 9.49
N GLY A 26 -3.03 31.85 9.64
CA GLY A 26 -2.38 32.11 10.93
C GLY A 26 -1.36 31.06 11.37
N LYS A 27 -1.24 29.92 10.68
CA LYS A 27 -0.23 28.88 10.95
C LYS A 27 1.01 29.09 10.07
N LEU A 28 2.18 29.05 10.70
CA LEU A 28 3.47 29.12 10.01
C LEU A 28 4.00 27.71 9.78
N PHE A 29 4.11 27.32 8.52
CA PHE A 29 4.74 26.08 8.09
C PHE A 29 6.16 26.37 7.62
N VAL A 30 7.13 25.67 8.21
CA VAL A 30 8.55 25.82 7.87
C VAL A 30 9.04 24.51 7.26
N PHE A 31 9.61 24.57 6.07
CA PHE A 31 10.15 23.41 5.35
C PHE A 31 11.64 23.63 5.07
N ALA A 32 12.47 22.64 5.39
CA ALA A 32 13.84 22.57 4.92
C ALA A 32 13.90 21.66 3.69
N THR A 33 14.33 22.18 2.55
CA THR A 33 14.42 21.43 1.30
C THR A 33 15.71 21.75 0.56
N ASN A 34 16.24 20.79 -0.20
CA ASN A 34 17.31 21.05 -1.17
C ASN A 34 16.74 21.38 -2.57
N THR A 35 15.42 21.43 -2.72
CA THR A 35 14.80 21.59 -4.04
C THR A 35 14.47 23.05 -4.33
N ASN A 36 14.63 23.48 -5.58
CA ASN A 36 14.28 24.84 -6.02
C ASN A 36 12.77 25.03 -6.30
N LEU A 37 11.90 24.16 -5.78
CA LEU A 37 10.47 24.20 -6.07
C LEU A 37 9.75 25.37 -5.37
N LYS A 38 8.66 25.83 -5.99
CA LYS A 38 7.78 26.84 -5.38
C LYS A 38 7.22 26.33 -4.04
N PRO A 39 7.07 27.18 -3.01
CA PRO A 39 6.55 26.79 -1.70
C PRO A 39 5.23 26.00 -1.75
N ARG A 40 4.28 26.45 -2.59
CA ARG A 40 3.00 25.74 -2.81
C ARG A 40 3.17 24.31 -3.32
N LYS A 41 4.14 24.06 -4.22
CA LYS A 41 4.44 22.70 -4.73
C LYS A 41 5.07 21.84 -3.63
N ILE A 42 5.97 22.42 -2.82
CA ILE A 42 6.58 21.74 -1.67
C ILE A 42 5.50 21.30 -0.67
N ARG A 43 4.55 22.18 -0.33
CA ARG A 43 3.41 21.81 0.52
C ARG A 43 2.59 20.66 -0.06
N LYS A 44 2.28 20.68 -1.36
CA LYS A 44 1.57 19.57 -2.02
C LYS A 44 2.34 18.25 -1.94
N LEU A 45 3.65 18.27 -2.15
CA LEU A 45 4.50 17.09 -2.03
C LEU A 45 4.59 16.61 -0.58
N PHE A 46 4.76 17.53 0.38
CA PHE A 46 4.80 17.20 1.80
C PHE A 46 3.48 16.60 2.28
N ARG A 47 2.34 17.04 1.73
CA ARG A 47 1.04 16.45 2.03
C ARG A 47 0.96 14.97 1.62
N LYS A 48 1.62 14.55 0.53
CA LYS A 48 1.67 13.13 0.12
C LYS A 48 2.33 12.24 1.18
N ARG A 49 3.31 12.76 1.93
CA ARG A 49 3.96 12.02 3.04
C ARG A 49 2.97 11.58 4.10
N TRP A 50 1.96 12.41 4.39
CA TRP A 50 0.96 12.11 5.42
C TRP A 50 0.10 10.89 5.08
N GLY A 51 -0.03 10.57 3.78
CA GLY A 51 -0.66 9.33 3.32
C GLY A 51 0.02 8.09 3.90
N ILE A 52 1.35 8.04 3.89
CA ILE A 52 2.12 6.91 4.44
C ILE A 52 1.86 6.72 5.94
N GLU A 53 1.87 7.81 6.71
CA GLU A 53 1.61 7.76 8.15
C GLU A 53 0.20 7.25 8.45
N THR A 54 -0.77 7.69 7.65
CA THR A 54 -2.16 7.27 7.75
C THR A 54 -2.32 5.79 7.41
N SER A 55 -1.69 5.33 6.32
CA SER A 55 -1.66 3.92 5.92
C SER A 55 -1.02 3.05 7.00
N PHE A 56 0.13 3.46 7.56
CA PHE A 56 0.76 2.74 8.67
C PHE A 56 -0.11 2.69 9.92
N ARG A 57 -0.85 3.77 10.23
CA ARG A 57 -1.81 3.77 11.35
C ARG A 57 -2.92 2.74 11.13
N MET A 58 -3.41 2.60 9.89
CA MET A 58 -4.45 1.62 9.55
C MET A 58 -3.93 0.18 9.56
N ILE A 59 -2.76 -0.08 8.97
CA ILE A 59 -2.09 -1.39 9.02
C ILE A 59 -1.90 -1.83 10.47
N ARG A 60 -1.54 -0.90 11.37
CA ARG A 60 -1.36 -1.19 12.80
C ARG A 60 -2.67 -1.62 13.49
N LYS A 61 -3.84 -1.22 12.99
CA LYS A 61 -5.14 -1.70 13.50
C LYS A 61 -5.40 -3.16 13.13
N PHE A 62 -4.91 -3.61 11.98
CA PHE A 62 -4.99 -5.01 11.53
C PHE A 62 -3.87 -5.89 12.11
N HIS A 63 -2.88 -5.30 12.77
CA HIS A 63 -1.78 -6.03 13.35
C HIS A 63 -2.23 -6.76 14.63
N ALA A 64 -2.31 -8.09 14.58
CA ALA A 64 -2.60 -8.91 15.74
C ALA A 64 -1.50 -8.72 16.80
N LYS A 65 -1.89 -8.53 18.08
CA LYS A 65 -0.94 -8.51 19.19
C LYS A 65 -0.43 -9.93 19.43
N THR A 66 0.79 -10.20 19.00
CA THR A 66 1.41 -11.52 19.16
C THR A 66 2.42 -11.50 20.30
N THR A 67 2.30 -12.42 21.25
CA THR A 67 3.26 -12.59 22.36
C THR A 67 4.40 -13.58 22.01
N SER A 68 4.47 -14.04 20.76
CA SER A 68 5.43 -15.07 20.34
C SER A 68 6.84 -14.52 20.18
N LYS A 69 7.85 -15.24 20.71
CA LYS A 69 9.29 -14.90 20.64
C LYS A 69 9.91 -15.14 19.26
N LEU A 70 9.23 -15.86 18.37
CA LEU A 70 9.77 -16.22 17.05
C LEU A 70 9.69 -15.03 16.09
N TYR A 71 10.85 -14.54 15.64
CA TYR A 71 10.96 -13.42 14.69
C TYR A 71 10.18 -13.67 13.38
N ARG A 72 10.25 -14.89 12.85
CA ARG A 72 9.56 -15.29 11.62
C ARG A 72 8.06 -15.04 11.67
N LEU A 73 7.42 -15.36 12.80
CA LEU A 73 5.99 -15.16 13.00
C LEU A 73 5.64 -13.67 13.03
N ARG A 74 6.37 -12.86 13.80
CA ARG A 74 6.17 -11.41 13.87
C ARG A 74 6.26 -10.73 12.49
N THR A 75 7.22 -11.17 11.66
CA THR A 75 7.36 -10.69 10.28
C THR A 75 6.22 -11.16 9.38
N LEU A 76 5.76 -12.41 9.52
CA LEU A 76 4.59 -12.92 8.80
C LEU A 76 3.32 -12.11 9.14
N TYR A 77 3.05 -11.85 10.42
CA TYR A 77 1.91 -11.04 10.85
C TYR A 77 1.98 -9.59 10.36
N PHE A 78 3.19 -9.04 10.21
CA PHE A 78 3.37 -7.73 9.58
C PHE A 78 2.96 -7.77 8.11
N TYR A 79 3.44 -8.73 7.32
CA TYR A 79 3.06 -8.88 5.91
C TYR A 79 1.56 -9.17 5.74
N MET A 80 0.97 -9.99 6.61
CA MET A 80 -0.46 -10.25 6.63
C MET A 80 -1.27 -8.97 6.88
N ALA A 81 -0.86 -8.12 7.82
CA ALA A 81 -1.53 -6.85 8.08
C ALA A 81 -1.44 -5.88 6.88
N VAL A 82 -0.31 -5.86 6.16
CA VAL A 82 -0.14 -5.07 4.92
C VAL A 82 -1.05 -5.60 3.81
N MET A 83 -1.10 -6.93 3.61
CA MET A 83 -1.98 -7.59 2.64
C MET A 83 -3.45 -7.28 2.93
N LEU A 84 -3.89 -7.38 4.19
CA LEU A 84 -5.28 -7.13 4.58
C LEU A 84 -5.67 -5.65 4.38
N TYR A 85 -4.75 -4.72 4.64
CA TYR A 85 -4.96 -3.30 4.33
C TYR A 85 -5.11 -3.06 2.83
N ASN A 86 -4.24 -3.65 1.99
CA ASN A 86 -4.35 -3.53 0.54
C ASN A 86 -5.64 -4.15 0.00
N LEU A 87 -6.07 -5.29 0.56
CA LEU A 87 -7.35 -5.91 0.22
C LEU A 87 -8.53 -5.00 0.59
N TRP A 88 -8.51 -4.38 1.77
CA TRP A 88 -9.54 -3.43 2.19
C TRP A 88 -9.60 -2.20 1.27
N VAL A 89 -8.46 -1.65 0.87
CA VAL A 89 -8.40 -0.54 -0.11
C VAL A 89 -8.98 -0.98 -1.46
N LEU A 90 -8.65 -2.18 -1.92
CA LEU A 90 -9.20 -2.73 -3.16
C LEU A 90 -10.71 -2.95 -3.09
N LEU A 91 -11.23 -3.45 -1.97
CA LEU A 91 -12.66 -3.62 -1.74
C LEU A 91 -13.40 -2.28 -1.73
N ASN A 92 -12.85 -1.27 -1.05
CA ASN A 92 -13.43 0.08 -1.06
C ASN A 92 -13.38 0.72 -2.45
N TYR A 93 -12.27 0.55 -3.18
CA TYR A 93 -12.15 1.04 -4.55
C TYR A 93 -13.16 0.37 -5.49
N LYS A 94 -13.38 -0.94 -5.33
CA LYS A 94 -14.41 -1.69 -6.07
C LYS A 94 -15.83 -1.26 -5.73
N HIS A 95 -16.09 -0.93 -4.47
CA HIS A 95 -17.39 -0.42 -4.03
C HIS A 95 -17.73 0.91 -4.70
N GLU A 96 -16.75 1.80 -4.88
CA GLU A 96 -16.94 3.08 -5.59
C GLU A 96 -17.05 2.93 -7.12
N THR A 97 -16.50 1.86 -7.70
CA THR A 97 -16.48 1.63 -9.15
C THR A 97 -17.56 0.67 -9.66
N GLY A 98 -18.50 0.25 -8.79
CA GLY A 98 -19.64 -0.56 -9.23
C GLY A 98 -19.25 -1.92 -9.81
N ILE A 99 -18.04 -2.43 -9.55
CA ILE A 99 -17.72 -3.84 -9.81
C ILE A 99 -17.94 -4.60 -8.51
N PRO A 100 -19.03 -5.32 -8.44
CA PRO A 100 -19.52 -5.78 -7.17
C PRO A 100 -18.74 -6.98 -6.66
N VAL A 101 -18.64 -7.08 -5.34
CA VAL A 101 -18.01 -8.19 -4.62
C VAL A 101 -18.58 -9.55 -5.05
N TYR A 102 -19.83 -9.57 -5.52
CA TYR A 102 -20.45 -10.75 -6.10
C TYR A 102 -19.79 -11.25 -7.38
N THR A 103 -19.13 -10.43 -8.21
CA THR A 103 -18.39 -10.94 -9.38
C THR A 103 -17.19 -11.78 -8.97
N LEU A 104 -16.46 -11.35 -7.92
CA LEU A 104 -15.32 -12.12 -7.42
C LEU A 104 -15.79 -13.39 -6.68
N LYS A 105 -16.87 -13.26 -5.90
CA LYS A 105 -17.51 -14.39 -5.23
C LYS A 105 -18.05 -15.40 -6.25
N LEU A 106 -18.68 -14.94 -7.32
CA LEU A 106 -19.19 -15.75 -8.43
C LEU A 106 -18.04 -16.43 -9.17
N HIS A 107 -16.94 -15.73 -9.49
CA HIS A 107 -15.80 -16.35 -10.16
C HIS A 107 -15.11 -17.42 -9.31
N ILE A 108 -14.97 -17.18 -7.99
CA ILE A 108 -14.41 -18.18 -7.06
C ILE A 108 -15.35 -19.38 -6.93
N THR A 109 -16.66 -19.14 -6.75
CA THR A 109 -17.66 -20.22 -6.68
C THR A 109 -17.72 -21.00 -7.99
N LEU A 110 -17.69 -20.32 -9.14
CA LEU A 110 -17.72 -20.94 -10.47
C LEU A 110 -16.46 -21.79 -10.71
N SER A 111 -15.28 -21.26 -10.37
CA SER A 111 -14.02 -22.00 -10.45
C SER A 111 -14.01 -23.21 -9.52
N LEU A 112 -14.59 -23.11 -8.33
CA LEU A 112 -14.72 -24.22 -7.39
C LEU A 112 -15.70 -25.27 -7.93
N VAL A 113 -16.86 -24.86 -8.44
CA VAL A 113 -17.87 -25.77 -9.02
C VAL A 113 -17.33 -26.49 -10.26
N LEU A 114 -16.60 -25.80 -11.12
CA LEU A 114 -15.90 -26.42 -12.27
C LEU A 114 -14.86 -27.45 -11.83
N SER A 115 -14.19 -27.24 -10.69
CA SER A 115 -13.25 -28.24 -10.14
C SER A 115 -13.93 -29.50 -9.60
N PHE A 116 -15.25 -29.47 -9.37
CA PHE A 116 -16.05 -30.64 -8.99
C PHE A 116 -16.72 -31.33 -10.18
N LEU A 117 -16.61 -30.78 -11.39
CA LEU A 117 -17.12 -31.44 -12.58
C LEU A 117 -16.10 -32.51 -13.01
N PRO A 118 -16.45 -33.81 -13.03
CA PRO A 118 -15.58 -34.80 -13.65
C PRO A 118 -15.40 -34.41 -15.12
N ASP A 119 -14.17 -34.49 -15.61
CA ASP A 119 -13.86 -34.28 -17.02
C ASP A 119 -14.83 -35.12 -17.85
N LEU A 120 -15.73 -34.45 -18.58
CA LEU A 120 -16.60 -35.10 -19.56
C LEU A 120 -15.73 -35.46 -20.76
N GLU A 121 -14.89 -36.47 -20.59
CA GLU A 121 -14.23 -37.14 -21.68
C GLU A 121 -15.33 -37.92 -22.41
N VAL A 122 -15.81 -37.33 -23.51
CA VAL A 122 -16.73 -37.99 -24.44
C VAL A 122 -15.94 -39.09 -25.12
N ASP A 123 -16.07 -40.31 -24.62
CA ASP A 123 -15.46 -41.50 -25.21
C ASP A 123 -16.08 -41.72 -26.60
N HIS A 124 -15.29 -41.44 -27.64
CA HIS A 124 -15.61 -41.71 -29.03
C HIS A 124 -14.91 -42.98 -29.50
N THR A 125 -15.27 -44.14 -28.95
CA THR A 125 -14.83 -45.45 -29.46
C THR A 125 -15.70 -46.55 -28.80
N GLN A 126 -16.50 -47.41 -29.45
CA GLN A 126 -16.43 -47.99 -30.77
C GLN A 126 -17.82 -48.39 -31.28
N ASP A 127 -18.11 -48.10 -32.55
CA ASP A 127 -19.01 -48.91 -33.36
C ASP A 127 -18.16 -49.97 -34.09
N LYS A 128 -18.32 -51.24 -33.70
CA LYS A 128 -18.08 -52.36 -34.62
C LYS A 128 -18.90 -53.57 -34.20
N GLN A 129 -19.95 -53.83 -34.98
CA GLN A 129 -20.88 -54.95 -34.87
C GLN A 129 -20.22 -56.33 -35.01
N PRO A 130 -20.82 -57.38 -34.42
CA PRO A 130 -20.40 -58.77 -34.62
C PRO A 130 -20.99 -59.35 -35.93
N GLY A 131 -20.16 -60.04 -36.70
CA GLY A 131 -20.52 -60.91 -37.81
C GLY A 131 -19.77 -62.22 -37.70
#